data_AF-A0A1B8F423-F1
#
_entry.id   AF-A0A1B8F423-F1
#
_cell.length_a   1.000
_cell.length_b   1.000
_cell.length_c   1.000
_cell.angle_alpha   90.00
_cell.angle_beta   90.00
_cell.angle_gamma   90.00
#
_symmetry.space_group_name_H-M   'P 1'
#
loop_
_entity.id
_entity.type
_entity.pdbx_description
1 polymer ?
#
loop_
_entity_poly.entity_id
_entity_poly.type
_entity_poly.pdbx_seq_one_letter_code
_entity_poly.pdbx_strand_id
1 'polypeptide(L)'
;MATDRLNNLTQQQLTEAVQQIVDSPKFWVNNGHIPVEMRRETKEDILKGKWVPAPIFSPYAATHDGYSQVRYQNVKMLVHRVTFRHMYGTQLNPGLEISHIMNCGSRSTSNINSLHMVEEPGILNRSRICCFLFMDNNCRESLYQRQRNKLKAISTRQLAQYTP
;
A
#
# COMPACT_ATOMS: atom_id res chain seq x y z
N MET A 1 -17.22 -18.15 -2.85
CA MET A 1 -16.81 -16.87 -2.21
C MET A 1 -15.88 -16.10 -3.15
N ALA A 2 -15.64 -14.80 -2.95
CA ALA A 2 -14.89 -13.95 -3.90
C ALA A 2 -13.48 -14.49 -4.25
N THR A 3 -12.86 -15.23 -3.34
CA THR A 3 -11.57 -15.91 -3.53
C THR A 3 -11.62 -16.99 -4.61
N ASP A 4 -12.70 -17.78 -4.67
CA ASP A 4 -12.86 -18.85 -5.66
C ASP A 4 -12.95 -18.27 -7.08
N ARG A 5 -13.62 -17.12 -7.22
CA ARG A 5 -13.75 -16.45 -8.51
C ARG A 5 -12.46 -15.75 -8.92
N LEU A 6 -11.70 -15.21 -7.97
CA LEU A 6 -10.37 -14.70 -8.26
C LEU A 6 -9.47 -15.83 -8.75
N ASN A 7 -9.45 -17.02 -8.12
CA ASN A 7 -8.61 -18.16 -8.52
C ASN A 7 -8.96 -18.76 -9.90
N ASN A 8 -10.18 -18.52 -10.39
CA ASN A 8 -10.62 -19.00 -11.70
C ASN A 8 -10.25 -18.06 -12.86
N LEU A 9 -9.73 -16.85 -12.59
CA LEU A 9 -9.30 -15.97 -13.67
C LEU A 9 -8.05 -16.52 -14.38
N THR A 10 -7.97 -16.36 -15.69
CA THR A 10 -6.75 -16.61 -16.46
C THR A 10 -5.72 -15.51 -16.21
N GLN A 11 -4.45 -15.74 -16.63
CA GLN A 11 -3.42 -14.69 -16.54
C GLN A 11 -3.80 -13.44 -17.34
N GLN A 12 -4.39 -13.61 -18.53
CA GLN A 12 -4.87 -12.49 -19.34
C GLN A 12 -5.95 -11.69 -18.60
N GLN A 13 -6.91 -12.36 -17.97
CA GLN A 13 -7.96 -11.69 -17.19
C GLN A 13 -7.40 -10.96 -15.96
N LEU A 14 -6.34 -11.49 -15.35
CA LEU A 14 -5.61 -10.79 -14.29
C LEU A 14 -4.90 -9.55 -14.83
N THR A 15 -4.23 -9.64 -15.98
CA THR A 15 -3.60 -8.49 -16.65
C THR A 15 -4.63 -7.41 -16.99
N GLU A 16 -5.82 -7.77 -17.48
CA GLU A 16 -6.92 -6.84 -17.74
C GLU A 16 -7.43 -6.16 -16.45
N ALA A 17 -7.55 -6.91 -15.36
CA ALA A 17 -7.94 -6.34 -14.07
C ALA A 17 -6.88 -5.36 -13.53
N VAL A 18 -5.58 -5.68 -13.69
CA VAL A 18 -4.47 -4.77 -13.36
C VAL A 18 -4.44 -3.56 -14.29
N GLN A 19 -4.73 -3.74 -15.57
CA GLN A 19 -4.89 -2.66 -16.55
C GLN A 19 -5.94 -1.65 -16.11
N GLN A 20 -7.12 -2.12 -15.66
CA GLN A 20 -8.19 -1.28 -15.13
C GLN A 20 -7.75 -0.46 -13.90
N ILE A 21 -6.86 -1.01 -13.06
CA ILE A 21 -6.30 -0.31 -11.90
C ILE A 21 -5.35 0.80 -12.36
N VAL A 22 -4.36 0.48 -13.21
CA VAL A 22 -3.32 1.45 -13.62
C VAL A 22 -3.85 2.53 -14.57
N ASP A 23 -4.93 2.26 -15.30
CA ASP A 23 -5.61 3.23 -16.17
C ASP A 23 -6.56 4.16 -15.42
N SER A 24 -6.80 3.91 -14.13
CA SER A 24 -7.61 4.81 -13.33
C SER A 24 -6.98 6.21 -13.30
N PRO A 25 -7.75 7.29 -13.53
CA PRO A 25 -7.22 8.66 -13.47
C PRO A 25 -6.52 9.01 -12.16
N LYS A 26 -6.95 8.38 -11.05
CA LYS A 26 -6.38 8.61 -9.71
C LYS A 26 -5.09 7.82 -9.46
N PHE A 27 -4.71 6.88 -10.32
CA PHE A 27 -3.55 6.03 -10.11
C PHE A 27 -2.27 6.86 -10.03
N TRP A 28 -2.02 7.69 -11.04
CA TRP A 28 -0.83 8.53 -11.07
C TRP A 28 -0.88 9.70 -10.09
N VAL A 29 -2.08 10.13 -9.67
CA VAL A 29 -2.24 11.10 -8.58
C VAL A 29 -1.77 10.50 -7.25
N ASN A 30 -2.19 9.27 -6.95
CA ASN A 30 -1.81 8.57 -5.72
C ASN A 30 -0.35 8.11 -5.72
N ASN A 31 0.26 8.01 -6.90
CA ASN A 31 1.65 7.61 -7.13
C ASN A 31 2.51 8.76 -7.66
N GLY A 32 2.24 10.00 -7.22
CA GLY A 32 2.96 11.20 -7.67
C GLY A 32 4.47 11.21 -7.35
N HIS A 33 4.95 10.29 -6.53
CA HIS A 33 6.37 10.08 -6.28
C HIS A 33 7.10 9.43 -7.48
N ILE A 34 6.37 8.87 -8.45
CA ILE A 34 6.92 8.32 -9.68
C ILE A 34 7.02 9.45 -10.73
N PRO A 35 8.23 9.75 -11.23
CA PRO A 35 8.45 10.78 -12.25
C PRO A 35 7.61 10.55 -13.50
N VAL A 36 7.14 11.63 -14.15
CA VAL A 36 6.21 11.57 -15.29
C VAL A 36 6.82 10.78 -16.46
N GLU A 37 8.09 11.01 -16.71
CA GLU A 37 8.92 10.35 -17.74
C GLU A 37 8.99 8.82 -17.57
N MET A 38 8.89 8.33 -16.33
CA MET A 38 8.94 6.90 -16.02
C MET A 38 7.57 6.21 -16.03
N ARG A 39 6.46 6.96 -16.08
CA ARG A 39 5.11 6.39 -15.89
C ARG A 39 4.75 5.37 -16.96
N ARG A 40 5.14 5.62 -18.21
CA ARG A 40 4.89 4.70 -19.33
C ARG A 40 5.58 3.36 -19.11
N GLU A 41 6.88 3.39 -18.84
CA GLU A 41 7.68 2.19 -18.56
C GLU A 41 7.17 1.46 -17.32
N THR A 42 6.94 2.18 -16.22
CA THR A 42 6.40 1.62 -14.97
C THR A 42 5.08 0.90 -15.20
N LYS A 43 4.18 1.48 -16.01
CA LYS A 43 2.91 0.87 -16.38
C LYS A 43 3.14 -0.44 -17.14
N GLU A 44 3.97 -0.41 -18.18
CA GLU A 44 4.28 -1.59 -18.99
C GLU A 44 4.90 -2.72 -18.15
N ASP A 45 5.76 -2.37 -17.20
CA ASP A 45 6.36 -3.33 -16.27
C ASP A 45 5.33 -3.96 -15.34
N ILE A 46 4.48 -3.16 -14.71
CA ILE A 46 3.41 -3.66 -13.83
C ILE A 46 2.52 -4.65 -14.57
N LEU A 47 2.16 -4.36 -15.84
CA LEU A 47 1.34 -5.24 -16.68
C LEU A 47 2.05 -6.53 -17.10
N LYS A 48 3.37 -6.55 -17.09
CA LYS A 48 4.20 -7.75 -17.28
C LYS A 48 4.49 -8.49 -15.97
N GLY A 49 3.88 -8.07 -14.86
CA GLY A 49 4.10 -8.64 -13.52
C GLY A 49 5.42 -8.20 -12.88
N LYS A 50 6.08 -7.17 -13.41
CA LYS A 50 7.32 -6.59 -12.87
C LYS A 50 6.99 -5.34 -12.07
N TRP A 51 7.29 -5.38 -10.78
CA TRP A 51 7.01 -4.26 -9.87
C TRP A 51 8.30 -3.55 -9.50
N VAL A 52 8.23 -2.23 -9.35
CA VAL A 52 9.34 -1.43 -8.82
C VAL A 52 9.45 -1.61 -7.29
N PRO A 53 10.63 -1.40 -6.67
CA PRO A 53 10.77 -1.48 -5.21
C PRO A 53 10.01 -0.39 -4.43
N ALA A 54 9.60 0.69 -5.10
CA ALA A 54 8.85 1.77 -4.46
C ALA A 54 7.39 1.34 -4.16
N PRO A 55 6.77 1.82 -3.06
CA PRO A 55 5.35 1.56 -2.79
C PRO A 55 4.46 2.02 -3.95
N ILE A 56 3.50 1.17 -4.36
CA ILE A 56 2.50 1.54 -5.37
C ILE A 56 1.14 1.56 -4.71
N PHE A 57 0.43 2.68 -4.79
CA PHE A 57 -0.82 2.88 -4.08
C PHE A 57 -2.04 2.75 -5.00
N SER A 58 -3.10 2.13 -4.47
CA SER A 58 -4.36 1.95 -5.17
C SER A 58 -5.00 3.30 -5.55
N PRO A 59 -5.67 3.41 -6.71
CA PRO A 59 -6.44 4.59 -7.08
C PRO A 59 -7.82 4.63 -6.40
N TYR A 60 -8.24 3.54 -5.79
CA TYR A 60 -9.58 3.39 -5.21
C TYR A 60 -9.58 3.74 -3.73
N ALA A 61 -10.73 4.23 -3.25
CA ALA A 61 -10.91 4.44 -1.83
C ALA A 61 -10.91 3.09 -1.09
N ALA A 62 -10.36 3.11 0.13
CA ALA A 62 -10.55 2.01 1.06
C ALA A 62 -12.05 1.83 1.36
N THR A 63 -12.51 0.58 1.41
CA THR A 63 -13.83 0.22 1.93
C THR A 63 -13.89 0.44 3.45
N HIS A 64 -15.05 0.21 4.08
CA HIS A 64 -15.21 0.25 5.53
C HIS A 64 -14.18 -0.62 6.27
N ASP A 65 -13.77 -1.74 5.68
CA ASP A 65 -12.74 -2.65 6.19
C ASP A 65 -11.30 -2.19 5.89
N GLY A 66 -11.10 -0.99 5.35
CA GLY A 66 -9.78 -0.44 5.07
C GLY A 66 -9.13 -0.90 3.76
N TYR A 67 -9.73 -1.82 3.02
CA TYR A 67 -9.16 -2.38 1.78
C TYR A 67 -9.73 -1.77 0.50
N SER A 68 -8.87 -1.57 -0.49
CA SER A 68 -9.28 -1.13 -1.84
C SER A 68 -9.85 -2.30 -2.65
N GLN A 69 -10.91 -2.03 -3.42
CA GLN A 69 -11.59 -3.02 -4.25
C GLN A 69 -11.68 -2.57 -5.71
N VAL A 70 -11.48 -3.51 -6.64
CA VAL A 70 -11.75 -3.34 -8.07
C VAL A 70 -12.97 -4.16 -8.46
N ARG A 71 -13.82 -3.63 -9.35
CA ARG A 71 -14.94 -4.39 -9.93
C ARG A 71 -14.55 -4.86 -11.33
N TYR A 72 -14.28 -6.15 -11.46
CA TYR A 72 -13.97 -6.80 -12.73
C TYR A 72 -15.05 -7.83 -13.06
N GLN A 73 -15.60 -7.81 -14.27
CA GLN A 73 -16.71 -8.68 -14.70
C GLN A 73 -17.88 -8.77 -13.70
N ASN A 74 -18.28 -7.62 -13.13
CA ASN A 74 -19.31 -7.46 -12.10
C ASN A 74 -19.00 -8.08 -10.72
N VAL A 75 -17.75 -8.50 -10.49
CA VAL A 75 -17.28 -9.05 -9.20
C VAL A 75 -16.43 -8.03 -8.49
N LYS A 76 -16.70 -7.82 -7.20
CA LYS A 76 -15.79 -7.07 -6.34
C LYS A 76 -14.64 -7.98 -5.92
N MET A 77 -13.41 -7.55 -6.19
CA MET A 77 -12.18 -8.24 -5.82
C MET A 77 -11.27 -7.28 -5.05
N LEU A 78 -10.56 -7.79 -4.05
CA LEU A 78 -9.57 -7.02 -3.30
C LEU A 78 -8.36 -6.75 -4.20
N VAL A 79 -7.97 -5.47 -4.33
CA VAL A 79 -6.94 -5.05 -5.30
C VAL A 79 -5.61 -5.72 -5.02
N HIS A 80 -5.19 -5.77 -3.75
CA HIS A 80 -3.92 -6.39 -3.36
C HIS A 80 -3.88 -7.90 -3.68
N ARG A 81 -5.02 -8.60 -3.64
CA ARG A 81 -5.09 -10.02 -4.02
C ARG A 81 -4.97 -10.18 -5.54
N VAL A 82 -5.59 -9.28 -6.30
CA VAL A 82 -5.50 -9.26 -7.77
C VAL A 82 -4.04 -9.01 -8.20
N THR A 83 -3.38 -8.00 -7.65
CA THR A 83 -2.00 -7.66 -8.01
C THR A 83 -1.02 -8.76 -7.57
N PHE A 84 -1.22 -9.36 -6.40
CA PHE A 84 -0.40 -10.47 -5.91
C PHE A 84 -0.52 -11.68 -6.85
N ARG A 85 -1.75 -12.10 -7.17
CA ARG A 85 -2.01 -13.22 -8.08
C ARG A 85 -1.45 -12.96 -9.48
N HIS A 86 -1.59 -11.73 -9.99
CA HIS A 86 -1.04 -11.34 -11.28
C HIS A 86 0.48 -11.49 -11.34
N MET A 87 1.20 -11.11 -10.28
CA MET A 87 2.65 -11.21 -10.22
C MET A 87 3.14 -12.65 -10.12
N TYR A 88 2.57 -13.43 -9.21
CA TYR A 88 3.10 -14.77 -8.89
C TYR A 88 2.47 -15.89 -9.72
N GLY A 89 1.34 -15.65 -10.39
CA GLY A 89 0.63 -16.64 -11.21
C GLY A 89 0.06 -17.84 -10.41
N THR A 90 0.23 -17.86 -9.09
CA THR A 90 -0.20 -18.94 -8.22
C THR A 90 -1.68 -18.82 -7.87
N GLN A 91 -2.33 -19.95 -7.60
CA GLN A 91 -3.65 -19.92 -6.95
C GLN A 91 -3.47 -19.49 -5.51
N LEU A 92 -4.33 -18.59 -5.05
CA LEU A 92 -4.32 -18.13 -3.67
C LEU A 92 -4.92 -19.20 -2.78
N ASN A 93 -4.26 -19.50 -1.67
CA ASN A 93 -4.77 -20.46 -0.70
C ASN A 93 -5.97 -19.84 0.06
N PRO A 94 -7.15 -20.48 0.06
CA PRO A 94 -8.32 -19.94 0.75
C PRO A 94 -8.16 -19.89 2.28
N GLY A 95 -7.22 -20.66 2.85
CA GLY A 95 -6.89 -20.63 4.28
C GLY A 95 -5.85 -19.59 4.68
N LEU A 96 -5.29 -18.83 3.72
CA LEU A 96 -4.24 -17.84 3.97
C LEU A 96 -4.69 -16.41 3.59
N GLU A 97 -4.03 -15.44 4.20
CA GLU A 97 -4.23 -14.02 3.98
C GLU A 97 -3.07 -13.43 3.18
N ILE A 98 -3.35 -12.41 2.36
CA ILE A 98 -2.31 -11.59 1.74
C ILE A 98 -2.00 -10.46 2.71
N SER A 99 -0.83 -10.55 3.33
CA SER A 99 -0.35 -9.67 4.39
C SER A 99 0.59 -8.61 3.83
N HIS A 100 0.42 -7.36 4.27
CA HIS A 100 1.31 -6.26 3.89
C HIS A 100 2.54 -6.27 4.79
N ILE A 101 3.74 -6.37 4.20
CA ILE A 101 5.01 -6.45 4.95
C ILE A 101 5.78 -5.12 5.01
N MET A 102 5.31 -4.10 4.30
CA MET A 102 5.88 -2.75 4.37
C MET A 102 4.96 -1.80 5.12
N ASN A 103 5.49 -1.14 6.16
CA ASN A 103 4.77 -0.08 6.85
C ASN A 103 4.81 1.21 6.03
N CYS A 104 3.67 1.63 5.50
CA CYS A 104 3.47 2.92 4.83
C CYS A 104 2.58 3.87 5.65
N GLY A 105 2.53 3.68 6.98
CA GLY A 105 1.67 4.43 7.89
C GLY A 105 0.19 4.27 7.54
N SER A 106 -0.54 5.39 7.49
CA SER A 106 -1.97 5.41 7.15
C SER A 106 -2.30 4.91 5.74
N ARG A 107 -1.29 4.73 4.88
CA ARG A 107 -1.45 4.25 3.50
C ARG A 107 -1.12 2.77 3.33
N SER A 108 -0.75 2.05 4.38
CA SER A 108 -0.31 0.64 4.31
C SER A 108 -1.33 -0.25 3.59
N THR A 109 -2.62 -0.16 3.91
CA THR A 109 -3.69 -0.96 3.28
C THR A 109 -3.97 -0.57 1.82
N SER A 110 -3.49 0.60 1.39
CA SER A 110 -3.59 1.07 0.01
C SER A 110 -2.38 0.72 -0.84
N ASN A 111 -1.26 0.25 -0.25
CA ASN A 111 -0.10 -0.20 -0.99
C ASN A 111 -0.41 -1.55 -1.66
N ILE A 112 -0.56 -1.53 -2.98
CA ILE A 112 -0.91 -2.68 -3.83
C ILE A 112 0.31 -3.33 -4.48
N ASN A 113 1.53 -2.90 -4.12
CA ASN A 113 2.75 -3.48 -4.65
C ASN A 113 2.96 -4.90 -4.11
N SER A 114 2.94 -5.88 -5.01
CA SER A 114 3.06 -7.31 -4.70
C SER A 114 4.41 -7.68 -4.07
N LEU A 115 5.49 -6.91 -4.31
CA LEU A 115 6.78 -7.10 -3.61
C LEU A 115 6.70 -6.81 -2.11
N HIS A 116 5.67 -6.08 -1.68
CA HIS A 116 5.46 -5.67 -0.30
C HIS A 116 4.37 -6.52 0.37
N MET A 117 4.16 -7.72 -0.14
CA MET A 117 3.14 -8.65 0.34
C MET A 117 3.66 -10.07 0.45
N VAL A 118 3.05 -10.83 1.36
CA VAL A 118 3.27 -12.27 1.51
C VAL A 118 1.94 -12.98 1.72
N GLU A 119 1.82 -14.22 1.24
CA GLU A 119 0.71 -15.09 1.60
C GLU A 119 1.06 -15.86 2.88
N GLU A 120 0.27 -15.69 3.94
CA GLU A 120 0.57 -16.24 5.26
C GLU A 120 -0.66 -16.52 6.12
N PRO A 121 -0.54 -17.29 7.22
CA PRO A 121 -1.63 -17.47 8.17
C PRO A 121 -2.07 -16.16 8.81
N GLY A 122 -3.38 -15.98 9.02
CA GLY A 122 -3.93 -14.74 9.56
C GLY A 122 -3.40 -14.33 10.94
N ILE A 123 -2.88 -15.28 11.74
CA ILE A 123 -2.21 -14.95 13.00
C ILE A 123 -0.93 -14.13 12.79
N LEU A 124 -0.16 -14.42 11.74
CA LEU A 124 1.05 -13.68 11.40
C LEU A 124 0.69 -12.29 10.84
N ASN A 125 -0.33 -12.20 9.98
CA ASN A 125 -0.82 -10.92 9.48
C ASN A 125 -1.26 -9.99 10.63
N ARG A 126 -2.07 -10.49 11.57
CA ARG A 126 -2.46 -9.74 12.77
C ARG A 126 -1.26 -9.29 13.60
N SER A 127 -0.24 -10.14 13.74
CA SER A 127 0.98 -9.81 14.46
C SER A 127 1.74 -8.66 13.78
N ARG A 128 1.81 -8.63 12.45
CA ARG A 128 2.42 -7.52 11.69
C ARG A 128 1.64 -6.22 11.86
N ILE A 129 0.32 -6.27 11.84
CA ILE A 129 -0.54 -5.10 12.10
C ILE A 129 -0.20 -4.50 13.48
N CYS A 130 -0.06 -5.32 14.52
CA CYS A 130 0.35 -4.86 15.84
C CYS A 130 1.75 -4.21 15.82
N CYS A 131 2.72 -4.80 15.11
CA CYS A 131 4.05 -4.20 14.94
C CYS A 131 3.98 -2.83 14.23
N PHE A 132 3.15 -2.69 13.20
CA PHE A 132 2.99 -1.42 12.49
C PHE A 132 2.35 -0.36 13.38
N LEU A 133 1.30 -0.72 14.13
CA LEU A 133 0.68 0.18 15.11
C LEU A 133 1.67 0.63 16.19
N PHE A 134 2.50 -0.29 16.70
CA PHE A 134 3.56 0.04 17.64
C PHE A 134 4.58 1.02 17.04
N MET A 135 5.07 0.76 15.83
CA MET A 135 6.00 1.66 15.14
C MET A 135 5.39 3.04 14.89
N ASP A 136 4.15 3.11 14.43
CA ASP A 136 3.46 4.36 14.13
C ASP A 136 3.25 5.22 15.39
N ASN A 137 2.89 4.59 16.51
CA ASN A 137 2.73 5.29 17.80
C ASN A 137 4.07 5.85 18.30
N ASN A 138 5.14 5.06 18.27
CA ASN A 138 6.48 5.53 18.68
C ASN A 138 7.03 6.63 17.77
N CYS A 139 6.81 6.52 16.45
CA CYS A 139 7.17 7.56 15.49
C CYS A 139 6.46 8.87 15.79
N ARG A 140 5.15 8.84 16.09
CA ARG A 140 4.38 10.02 16.48
C ARG A 140 4.94 10.66 17.75
N GLU A 141 5.16 9.87 18.80
CA GLU A 141 5.75 10.39 20.05
C GLU A 141 7.10 11.07 19.82
N SER A 142 7.97 10.46 19.00
CA SER A 142 9.28 11.03 18.67
C SER A 142 9.17 12.39 17.93
N LEU A 143 8.19 12.54 17.04
CA LEU A 143 7.93 13.79 16.32
C LEU A 143 7.42 14.88 17.26
N TYR A 144 6.47 14.55 18.14
CA TYR A 144 5.98 15.48 19.17
C TYR A 144 7.12 15.94 20.08
N GLN A 145 7.99 15.03 20.52
CA GLN A 145 9.11 15.38 21.36
C GLN A 145 10.13 16.27 20.64
N ARG A 146 10.43 16.00 19.36
CA ARG A 146 11.29 16.88 18.54
C ARG A 146 10.69 18.27 18.35
N GLN A 147 9.39 18.37 18.09
CA GLN A 147 8.71 19.67 17.96
C GLN A 147 8.74 20.45 19.29
N ARG A 148 8.47 19.78 20.42
CA ARG A 148 8.55 20.38 21.76
C ARG A 148 9.96 20.88 22.07
N ASN A 149 10.98 20.11 21.73
CA ASN A 149 12.38 20.50 21.93
C ASN A 149 12.78 21.69 21.03
N LYS A 150 12.30 21.75 19.77
CA LYS A 150 12.49 22.93 18.91
C LYS A 150 11.84 24.18 19.50
N LEU A 151 10.60 24.08 19.97
CA LEU A 151 9.88 25.21 20.58
C LEU A 151 10.58 25.69 21.86
N LYS A 152 11.06 24.78 22.72
CA LYS A 152 11.89 25.12 23.88
C LYS A 152 13.16 25.85 23.47
N ALA A 153 13.90 25.33 22.48
CA ALA A 153 15.13 25.97 22.02
C ALA A 153 14.92 27.38 21.43
N ILE A 154 13.80 27.61 20.75
CA ILE A 154 13.41 28.95 20.26
C ILE A 154 13.11 29.88 21.44
N SER A 155 12.33 29.42 22.42
CA SER A 155 12.00 30.19 23.62
C SER A 155 13.25 30.55 24.44
N THR A 156 14.19 29.61 24.62
CA THR A 156 15.45 29.87 25.33
C THR A 156 16.34 30.86 24.58
N ARG A 157 16.39 30.79 23.23
CA ARG A 157 17.14 31.77 22.42
C ARG A 157 16.52 33.16 22.46
N GLN A 158 15.20 33.27 22.48
CA GLN A 158 14.52 34.57 22.63
C GLN A 158 14.79 35.16 24.01
N LEU A 159 14.71 34.37 25.09
CA LEU A 159 15.03 34.85 26.45
C LEU A 159 16.48 35.32 26.57
N ALA A 160 17.44 34.63 25.94
CA ALA A 160 18.85 35.03 25.95
C ALA A 160 19.14 36.36 25.22
N GLN A 161 18.26 36.82 24.33
CA GLN A 161 18.38 38.12 23.64
C GLN A 161 17.90 39.31 24.48
N TYR A 162 17.24 39.07 25.62
CA TYR A 162 16.71 40.11 26.53
C TYR A 162 17.38 40.11 27.92
N THR A 163 18.37 39.26 28.15
CA THR A 163 19.27 39.34 29.31
C THR A 163 20.49 40.19 28.95
N PRO A 164 20.76 41.30 29.66
CA PRO A 164 21.91 42.18 29.41
C PRO A 164 23.26 41.51 29.70
#